data_AF-A0A2U2DWI7-F1
#
_entry.id   AF-A0A2U2DWI7-F1
#
_cell.length_a   1.000
_cell.length_b   1.000
_cell.length_c   1.000
_cell.angle_alpha   90.00
_cell.angle_beta   90.00
_cell.angle_gamma   90.00
#
_symmetry.space_group_name_H-M   'P 1'
#
loop_
_entity.id
_entity.type
_entity.pdbx_description
1 polymer ?
#
loop_
_entity_poly.entity_id
_entity_poly.type
_entity_poly.pdbx_seq_one_letter_code
_entity_poly.pdbx_strand_id
1 'polypeptide(L)'
;MIVLRAVYQGVADHFPFRWSEWVMLWPSFGMWIVLQVDPNMFATSPSFHALASWGNEGQWAIVLAACGVCRLTALTINGTFRGFAYSPHIRAAASIIGALVWSQVSLGFLLSYFGGGALSGAIIWSTLVLVEVVNIHRSWADISRHRQGHG
;
A
#
# COMPACT_ATOMS: atom_id res chain seq x y z
N MET A 1 -1.50 -19.31 21.77
CA MET A 1 -2.91 -19.09 21.33
C MET A 1 -3.50 -17.75 21.76
N ILE A 2 -3.13 -17.16 22.90
CA ILE A 2 -3.71 -15.88 23.38
C ILE A 2 -3.42 -14.71 22.42
N VAL A 3 -2.18 -14.57 21.94
CA VAL A 3 -1.78 -13.52 20.98
C VAL A 3 -2.52 -13.65 19.65
N LEU A 4 -2.58 -14.86 19.09
CA LEU A 4 -3.34 -15.15 17.86
C LEU A 4 -4.83 -14.81 18.00
N ARG A 5 -5.42 -15.09 19.16
CA ARG A 5 -6.82 -14.77 19.43
C ARG A 5 -7.05 -13.26 19.56
N ALA A 6 -6.13 -12.55 20.22
CA ALA A 6 -6.17 -11.09 20.34
C ALA A 6 -6.00 -10.40 18.97
N VAL A 7 -5.05 -10.87 18.15
CA VAL A 7 -4.87 -10.42 16.76
C VAL A 7 -6.15 -10.67 15.96
N TYR A 8 -6.68 -11.89 15.99
CA TYR A 8 -7.88 -12.24 15.24
C TYR A 8 -9.09 -11.38 15.62
N GLN A 9 -9.35 -11.22 16.91
CA GLN A 9 -10.45 -10.39 17.40
C GLN A 9 -10.24 -8.91 17.07
N GLY A 10 -9.02 -8.37 17.22
CA GLY A 10 -8.73 -6.98 16.87
C GLY A 10 -8.83 -6.70 15.37
N VAL A 11 -8.43 -7.65 14.53
CA VAL A 11 -8.63 -7.58 13.07
C VAL A 11 -10.12 -7.62 12.74
N ALA A 12 -10.86 -8.60 13.27
CA ALA A 12 -12.29 -8.75 12.98
C ALA A 12 -13.12 -7.51 13.37
N ASP A 13 -12.85 -6.93 14.55
CA ASP A 13 -13.61 -5.78 15.06
C ASP A 13 -13.40 -4.51 14.22
N HIS A 14 -12.20 -4.33 13.63
CA HIS A 14 -11.86 -3.13 12.86
C HIS A 14 -11.88 -3.34 11.34
N PHE A 15 -12.08 -4.58 10.88
CA PHE A 15 -12.08 -4.94 9.47
C PHE A 15 -13.05 -4.10 8.61
N PRO A 16 -14.32 -3.86 9.02
CA PRO A 16 -15.26 -3.10 8.20
C PRO A 16 -14.80 -1.66 7.93
N PHE A 17 -14.14 -1.04 8.92
CA PHE A 17 -13.67 0.34 8.84
C PHE A 17 -12.33 0.47 8.10
N ARG A 18 -11.58 -0.63 7.96
CA ARG A 18 -10.20 -0.67 7.45
C ARG A 18 -10.03 -1.59 6.25
N TRP A 19 -11.13 -2.00 5.62
CA TRP A 19 -11.10 -2.93 4.49
C TRP A 19 -10.18 -2.45 3.36
N SER A 20 -10.12 -1.14 3.11
CA SER A 20 -9.27 -0.54 2.09
C SER A 20 -7.77 -0.70 2.39
N GLU A 21 -7.36 -0.68 3.66
CA GLU A 21 -5.97 -0.96 4.05
C GLU A 21 -5.62 -2.43 3.77
N TRP A 22 -6.52 -3.36 4.10
CA TRP A 22 -6.34 -4.78 3.80
C TRP A 22 -6.30 -5.07 2.31
N VAL A 23 -7.19 -4.45 1.53
CA VAL A 23 -7.24 -4.61 0.07
C VAL A 23 -5.95 -4.15 -0.59
N MET A 24 -5.29 -3.12 -0.07
CA MET A 24 -4.02 -2.63 -0.60
C MET A 24 -2.82 -3.57 -0.36
N LEU A 25 -2.96 -4.61 0.48
CA LEU A 25 -1.97 -5.70 0.53
C LEU A 25 -1.98 -6.52 -0.76
N TRP A 26 -3.14 -6.67 -1.39
CA TRP A 26 -3.29 -7.45 -2.63
C TRP A 26 -2.44 -6.92 -3.78
N PRO A 27 -2.54 -5.65 -4.22
CA PRO A 27 -1.69 -5.15 -5.30
C PRO A 27 -0.21 -5.13 -4.90
N SER A 28 0.13 -4.89 -3.62
CA SER A 28 1.52 -4.86 -3.16
C SER A 28 2.19 -6.24 -3.27
N PHE A 29 1.60 -7.28 -2.68
CA PHE A 29 2.15 -8.63 -2.73
C PHE A 29 1.88 -9.31 -4.07
N GLY A 30 0.74 -9.04 -4.71
CA GLY A 30 0.41 -9.55 -6.04
C GLY A 30 1.43 -9.09 -7.07
N MET A 31 1.75 -7.79 -7.11
CA MET A 31 2.79 -7.30 -8.03
C MET A 31 4.19 -7.79 -7.66
N TRP A 32 4.51 -7.92 -6.37
CA TRP A 32 5.75 -8.56 -5.95
C TRP A 32 5.86 -9.98 -6.51
N ILE A 33 4.83 -10.82 -6.36
CA ILE A 33 4.79 -12.19 -6.90
C ILE A 33 4.91 -12.18 -8.43
N VAL A 34 4.15 -11.33 -9.11
CA VAL A 34 4.19 -11.23 -10.58
C VAL A 34 5.62 -10.92 -11.07
N LEU A 35 6.32 -9.99 -10.43
CA LEU A 35 7.70 -9.65 -10.78
C LEU A 35 8.71 -10.78 -10.50
N GLN A 36 8.39 -11.73 -9.61
CA GLN A 36 9.21 -12.92 -9.41
C GLN A 36 8.92 -14.00 -10.47
N VAL A 37 7.66 -14.11 -10.92
CA VAL A 37 7.23 -15.11 -11.90
C VAL A 37 7.62 -14.71 -13.32
N ASP A 38 7.53 -13.41 -13.64
CA ASP A 38 7.92 -12.85 -14.92
C ASP A 38 9.02 -11.79 -14.75
N PRO A 39 10.30 -12.21 -14.64
CA PRO A 39 11.43 -11.31 -14.44
C PRO A 39 11.78 -10.48 -15.67
N ASN A 40 11.15 -10.71 -16.82
CA ASN A 40 11.35 -9.95 -18.06
C ASN A 40 10.12 -9.09 -18.41
N MET A 41 9.21 -8.90 -17.46
CA MET A 41 7.96 -8.18 -17.69
C MET A 41 8.21 -6.76 -18.20
N PHE A 42 9.26 -6.06 -17.72
CA PHE A 42 9.51 -4.69 -18.16
C PHE A 42 10.10 -4.62 -19.56
N ALA A 43 10.90 -5.63 -19.96
CA ALA A 43 11.42 -5.73 -21.31
C ALA A 43 10.33 -6.08 -22.34
N THR A 44 9.25 -6.74 -21.90
CA THR A 44 8.22 -7.29 -22.79
C THR A 44 7.14 -6.28 -23.17
N SER A 45 6.88 -5.26 -22.34
CA SER A 45 5.84 -4.26 -22.60
C SER A 45 6.37 -2.82 -22.54
N PRO A 46 6.09 -2.00 -23.57
CA PRO A 46 6.40 -0.57 -23.55
C PRO A 46 5.80 0.18 -22.35
N SER A 47 4.73 -0.36 -21.74
CA SER A 47 4.05 0.27 -20.60
C SER A 47 4.92 0.40 -19.35
N PHE A 48 5.97 -0.41 -19.23
CA PHE A 48 6.90 -0.39 -18.10
C PHE A 48 8.20 0.36 -18.40
N HIS A 49 8.36 0.94 -19.60
CA HIS A 49 9.64 1.51 -20.04
C HIS A 49 10.19 2.58 -19.10
N ALA A 50 9.35 3.49 -18.59
CA ALA A 50 9.79 4.49 -17.62
C ALA A 50 10.12 3.88 -16.24
N LEU A 51 9.42 2.82 -15.82
CA LEU A 51 9.76 2.13 -14.57
C LEU A 51 11.10 1.41 -14.68
N ALA A 52 11.37 0.80 -15.83
CA ALA A 52 12.63 0.12 -16.15
C ALA A 52 13.84 1.08 -16.15
N SER A 53 13.63 2.36 -16.50
CA SER A 53 14.70 3.36 -16.46
C SER A 53 15.03 3.83 -15.04
N TRP A 54 14.12 3.65 -14.07
CA TRP A 54 14.34 3.98 -12.67
C TRP A 54 14.87 2.81 -11.86
N GLY A 55 14.55 1.58 -12.26
CA GLY A 55 15.03 0.36 -11.63
C GLY A 55 14.56 -0.89 -12.36
N ASN A 56 15.28 -1.98 -12.17
CA ASN A 56 14.91 -3.28 -12.73
C ASN A 56 13.78 -3.96 -11.92
N GLU A 57 13.22 -5.03 -12.48
CA GLU A 57 12.11 -5.81 -11.92
C GLU A 57 12.41 -6.25 -10.47
N GLY A 58 13.64 -6.68 -10.20
CA GLY A 58 14.06 -7.10 -8.86
C GLY A 58 14.03 -5.97 -7.84
N GLN A 59 14.51 -4.77 -8.22
CA GLN A 59 14.47 -3.59 -7.36
C GLN A 59 13.02 -3.18 -7.06
N TRP A 60 12.16 -3.16 -8.07
CA TRP A 60 10.73 -2.87 -7.88
C TRP A 60 10.02 -3.93 -7.04
N ALA A 61 10.37 -5.20 -7.21
CA ALA A 61 9.84 -6.28 -6.40
C ALA A 61 10.17 -6.08 -4.92
N ILE A 62 11.41 -5.69 -4.59
CA ILE A 62 11.83 -5.38 -3.22
C ILE A 62 11.04 -4.18 -2.66
N VAL A 63 10.88 -3.11 -3.44
CA VAL A 63 10.12 -1.92 -3.03
C VAL A 63 8.66 -2.26 -2.72
N LEU A 64 8.01 -3.03 -3.59
CA LEU A 64 6.61 -3.45 -3.43
C LEU A 64 6.44 -4.42 -2.25
N ALA A 65 7.36 -5.37 -2.07
CA ALA A 65 7.37 -6.25 -0.91
C ALA A 65 7.55 -5.47 0.39
N ALA A 66 8.51 -4.53 0.44
CA ALA A 66 8.74 -3.68 1.60
C ALA A 66 7.50 -2.83 1.94
N CYS A 67 6.83 -2.28 0.92
CA CYS A 67 5.56 -1.57 1.09
C CYS A 67 4.47 -2.48 1.70
N GLY A 68 4.29 -3.68 1.14
CA GLY A 68 3.33 -4.67 1.66
C GLY A 68 3.63 -5.10 3.10
N VAL A 69 4.89 -5.38 3.41
CA VAL A 69 5.34 -5.75 4.77
C VAL A 69 5.15 -4.61 5.76
N CYS A 70 5.49 -3.37 5.39
CA CYS A 70 5.27 -2.19 6.23
C CYS A 70 3.78 -2.06 6.61
N ARG A 71 2.89 -2.20 5.63
CA ARG A 71 1.44 -2.17 5.84
C ARG A 71 0.94 -3.32 6.69
N LEU A 72 1.36 -4.54 6.38
CA LEU A 72 0.96 -5.73 7.13
C LEU A 72 1.40 -5.60 8.60
N THR A 73 2.59 -5.06 8.83
CA THR A 73 3.11 -4.76 10.18
C THR A 73 2.23 -3.72 10.88
N ALA A 74 1.90 -2.61 10.21
CA ALA A 74 1.02 -1.58 10.76
C ALA A 74 -0.37 -2.13 11.15
N LEU A 75 -0.98 -2.95 10.29
CA LEU A 75 -2.26 -3.61 10.53
C LEU A 75 -2.18 -4.60 11.70
N THR A 76 -1.09 -5.37 11.78
CA THR A 76 -0.88 -6.36 12.84
C THR A 76 -0.69 -5.69 14.19
N ILE A 77 0.16 -4.66 14.28
CA ILE A 77 0.37 -3.89 15.51
C ILE A 77 -0.94 -3.26 15.97
N ASN A 78 -1.71 -2.67 15.04
CA ASN A 78 -2.98 -2.05 15.37
C ASN A 78 -4.05 -3.06 15.81
N GLY A 79 -4.09 -4.25 15.21
CA GLY A 79 -4.99 -5.33 15.64
C GLY A 79 -4.61 -5.95 16.99
N THR A 80 -3.32 -5.96 17.35
CA THR A 80 -2.83 -6.67 18.54
C THR A 80 -2.90 -5.82 19.82
N PHE A 81 -2.54 -4.53 19.72
CA PHE A 81 -2.43 -3.66 20.89
C PHE A 81 -3.63 -2.72 21.01
N ARG A 82 -4.74 -3.22 21.58
CA ARG A 82 -5.93 -2.43 21.96
C ARG A 82 -5.54 -1.41 23.04
N GLY A 83 -5.09 -0.23 22.64
CA GLY A 83 -4.69 0.87 23.55
C GLY A 83 -3.37 1.56 23.19
N PHE A 84 -2.69 1.16 22.12
CA PHE A 84 -1.48 1.86 21.69
C PHE A 84 -1.83 3.23 21.07
N ALA A 85 -1.56 4.32 21.79
CA ALA A 85 -1.91 5.68 21.38
C ALA A 85 -1.32 6.09 20.01
N TYR A 86 -0.18 5.51 19.62
CA TYR A 86 0.48 5.81 18.34
C TYR A 86 0.03 4.94 17.16
N SER A 87 -0.94 4.04 17.38
CA SER A 87 -1.42 3.10 16.37
C SER A 87 -2.01 3.76 15.11
N PRO A 88 -2.73 4.90 15.20
CA PRO A 88 -3.15 5.67 14.02
C PRO A 88 -1.98 6.30 13.24
N HIS A 89 -0.91 6.72 13.91
CA HIS A 89 0.26 7.32 13.26
C HIS A 89 1.02 6.29 12.42
N ILE A 90 1.17 5.06 12.91
CA ILE A 90 1.82 3.97 12.17
C ILE A 90 1.02 3.62 10.91
N ARG A 91 -0.33 3.59 11.00
CA ARG A 91 -1.22 3.39 9.84
C ARG A 91 -1.10 4.52 8.82
N ALA A 92 -1.09 5.77 9.28
CA ALA A 92 -0.90 6.92 8.41
C ALA A 92 0.46 6.85 7.69
N ALA A 93 1.54 6.53 8.42
CA ALA A 93 2.87 6.37 7.83
C ALA A 93 2.92 5.26 6.77
N ALA A 94 2.33 4.09 7.05
CA ALA A 94 2.25 2.99 6.08
C ALA A 94 1.44 3.37 4.83
N SER A 95 0.39 4.18 5.00
CA SER A 95 -0.43 4.69 3.88
C SER A 95 0.32 5.76 3.07
N ILE A 96 1.12 6.61 3.71
CA ILE A 96 2.00 7.58 3.03
C ILE A 96 3.05 6.85 2.20
N ILE A 97 3.72 5.84 2.76
CA ILE A 97 4.69 5.03 2.02
C ILE A 97 4.02 4.37 0.82
N GLY A 98 2.83 3.78 1.01
CA GLY A 98 2.04 3.21 -0.08
C GLY A 98 1.71 4.26 -1.16
N ALA A 99 1.24 5.44 -0.77
CA ALA A 99 0.91 6.52 -1.69
C ALA A 99 2.13 6.93 -2.54
N LEU A 100 3.31 7.03 -1.92
CA LEU A 100 4.55 7.36 -2.63
C LEU A 100 4.94 6.30 -3.65
N VAL A 101 4.93 5.02 -3.25
CA VAL A 101 5.25 3.89 -4.14
C VAL A 101 4.27 3.84 -5.31
N TRP A 102 2.96 3.88 -5.05
CA TRP A 102 1.95 3.81 -6.11
C TRP A 102 1.93 5.06 -6.99
N SER A 103 2.33 6.22 -6.46
CA SER A 103 2.50 7.45 -7.27
C SER A 103 3.63 7.29 -8.27
N GLN A 104 4.75 6.68 -7.87
CA GLN A 104 5.84 6.38 -8.80
C GLN A 104 5.39 5.38 -9.86
N VAL A 105 4.72 4.28 -9.47
CA VAL A 105 4.18 3.29 -10.43
C VAL A 105 3.23 3.96 -11.42
N SER A 106 2.28 4.75 -10.93
CA SER A 106 1.33 5.48 -11.76
C SER A 106 2.00 6.48 -12.70
N LEU A 107 3.00 7.22 -12.21
CA LEU A 107 3.75 8.18 -13.00
C LEU A 107 4.57 7.47 -14.09
N GLY A 108 5.18 6.33 -13.79
CA GLY A 108 5.93 5.54 -14.75
C GLY A 108 5.05 5.09 -15.93
N PHE A 109 3.82 4.63 -15.64
CA PHE A 109 2.86 4.29 -16.70
C PHE A 109 2.40 5.51 -17.49
N LEU A 110 2.17 6.65 -16.83
CA LEU A 110 1.78 7.90 -17.50
C LEU A 110 2.88 8.40 -18.44
N LEU A 111 4.15 8.35 -18.01
CA LEU A 111 5.28 8.76 -18.85
C LEU A 111 5.51 7.80 -20.02
N SER A 112 5.31 6.49 -19.79
CA SER A 112 5.46 5.46 -20.83
C SER A 112 4.38 5.53 -21.91
N TYR A 113 3.24 6.18 -21.65
CA TYR A 113 2.18 6.40 -22.64
C TYR A 113 2.70 7.12 -23.90
N PHE A 114 3.56 8.13 -23.74
CA PHE A 114 4.14 8.86 -24.87
C PHE A 114 5.07 8.00 -25.74
N GLY A 115 5.52 6.84 -25.24
CA GLY A 115 6.33 5.86 -25.94
C GLY A 115 5.55 4.62 -26.43
N GLY A 116 4.22 4.67 -26.47
CA GLY A 116 3.37 3.55 -26.90
C GLY A 116 2.90 2.62 -25.78
N GLY A 117 3.08 3.01 -24.51
CA GLY A 117 2.52 2.32 -23.35
C GLY A 117 1.00 2.49 -23.21
N ALA A 118 0.37 1.62 -22.42
CA ALA A 118 -1.08 1.66 -22.21
C ALA A 118 -1.48 2.67 -21.12
N LEU A 119 -2.32 3.66 -21.49
CA LEU A 119 -2.84 4.67 -20.55
C LEU A 119 -3.73 4.06 -19.46
N SER A 120 -4.37 2.92 -19.72
CA SER A 120 -5.20 2.20 -18.74
C SER A 120 -4.41 1.84 -17.47
N GLY A 121 -3.12 1.53 -17.60
CA GLY A 121 -2.26 1.27 -16.44
C GLY A 121 -2.14 2.50 -15.55
N ALA A 122 -1.93 3.69 -16.11
CA ALA A 122 -1.86 4.92 -15.33
C ALA A 122 -3.16 5.18 -14.54
N ILE A 123 -4.32 4.89 -15.13
CA ILE A 123 -5.63 5.03 -14.45
C ILE A 123 -5.77 4.02 -13.29
N ILE A 124 -5.41 2.76 -13.52
CA ILE A 124 -5.50 1.72 -12.48
C ILE A 124 -4.56 2.05 -11.32
N TRP A 125 -3.30 2.38 -11.61
CA TRP A 125 -2.30 2.66 -10.58
C TRP A 125 -2.57 3.96 -9.82
N SER A 126 -3.06 5.02 -10.50
CA SER A 126 -3.50 6.24 -9.81
C SER A 126 -4.71 6.01 -8.91
N THR A 127 -5.59 5.07 -9.24
CA THR A 127 -6.69 4.68 -8.36
C THR A 127 -6.18 4.13 -7.03
N LEU A 128 -5.08 3.36 -7.04
CA LEU A 128 -4.44 2.90 -5.81
C LEU A 128 -3.90 4.06 -4.97
N VAL A 129 -3.32 5.08 -5.61
CA VAL A 129 -2.90 6.31 -4.91
C VAL A 129 -4.09 6.98 -4.21
N LEU A 130 -5.23 7.10 -4.90
CA LEU A 130 -6.44 7.68 -4.29
C LEU A 130 -6.92 6.88 -3.08
N VAL A 131 -6.87 5.54 -3.15
CA VAL A 131 -7.18 4.68 -2.00
C VAL A 131 -6.25 4.96 -0.83
N GLU A 132 -4.95 5.15 -1.08
CA GLU A 132 -4.00 5.51 -0.02
C GLU A 132 -4.26 6.88 0.58
N VAL A 133 -4.61 7.89 -0.24
CA VAL A 133 -4.98 9.22 0.26
C VAL A 133 -6.21 9.13 1.17
N VAL A 134 -7.20 8.32 0.82
CA VAL A 134 -8.36 8.05 1.69
C VAL A 134 -7.94 7.37 3.00
N ASN A 135 -7.03 6.41 2.95
CA ASN A 135 -6.51 5.72 4.16
C ASN A 135 -5.74 6.68 5.07
N ILE A 136 -4.95 7.60 4.50
CA ILE A 136 -4.26 8.66 5.24
C ILE A 136 -5.27 9.56 5.93
N HIS A 137 -6.28 10.04 5.19
CA HIS A 137 -7.31 10.92 5.73
C HIS A 137 -8.09 10.25 6.88
N ARG A 138 -8.49 8.98 6.71
CA ARG A 138 -9.16 8.20 7.77
C ARG A 138 -8.27 8.03 9.00
N SER A 139 -7.00 7.71 8.80
CA SER A 139 -6.03 7.57 9.91
C SER A 139 -5.84 8.90 10.67
N TRP A 140 -5.87 10.03 9.96
CA TRP A 140 -5.78 11.35 10.59
C TRP A 140 -7.05 11.76 11.34
N ALA A 141 -8.22 11.39 10.82
CA ALA A 141 -9.49 11.56 11.53
C ALA A 141 -9.54 10.73 12.83
N ASP A 142 -8.92 9.55 12.85
CA ASP A 142 -8.79 8.75 14.08
C ASP A 142 -7.87 9.45 15.11
N ILE A 143 -6.78 10.10 14.66
CA ILE A 143 -5.88 10.88 15.53
C ILE A 143 -6.62 12.06 16.18
N SER A 144 -7.41 12.80 15.39
CA SER A 144 -8.12 13.99 15.90
C SER A 144 -9.19 13.63 16.94
N ARG A 145 -9.90 12.51 16.74
CA ARG A 145 -10.89 11.99 17.71
C ARG A 145 -10.23 11.56 19.01
N HIS A 146 -9.07 10.89 18.96
CA HIS A 146 -8.31 10.56 20.16
C HIS A 146 -7.88 11.81 20.94
N ARG A 147 -7.51 12.90 20.25
CA ARG A 147 -7.11 14.16 20.91
C ARG A 147 -8.28 14.89 21.58
N GLN A 148 -9.50 14.78 21.05
CA GLN A 148 -10.69 15.44 21.59
C GLN A 148 -11.30 14.72 22.81
N GLY A 149 -11.09 13.41 22.96
CA GLY A 149 -11.57 12.64 24.13
C GLY A 149 -10.72 12.78 25.40
N HIS A 150 -9.65 13.58 25.37
CA HIS A 150 -8.73 13.85 26.47
C HIS A 150 -8.70 15.32 26.90
N GLY A 151 -9.70 16.11 26.51
CA GLY A 151 -9.94 17.48 27.01
C GLY A 151 -11.22 17.52 27.83
#